data_AF-M3IIX4-F1
#
_entry.id   AF-M3IIX4-F1
#
_cell.length_a   1.000
_cell.length_b   1.000
_cell.length_c   1.000
_cell.angle_alpha   90.00
_cell.angle_beta   90.00
_cell.angle_gamma   90.00
#
_symmetry.space_group_name_H-M   'P 1'
#
loop_
_entity.id
_entity.type
_entity.pdbx_description
1 polymer ?
#
loop_
_entity_poly.entity_id
_entity_poly.type
_entity_poly.pdbx_seq_one_letter_code
_entity_poly.pdbx_strand_id
1 'polypeptide(L)'
;NTLAADGDPADILVLNEYPLQAGSVIPCRLIGVLVMEDEAGMDEKLLAVPVTKIDPRFDAIKSYKDLPEATLNKIKNFFETYKILEPNKWVKVKEFKDANAAKEILDAAIKNYK
;
A
#
# COMPACT_ATOMS: atom_id res chain seq x y z
N ASN A 1 -13.71 7.77 -2.69
CA ASN A 1 -13.72 8.02 -1.24
C ASN A 1 -13.89 6.69 -0.53
N THR A 2 -13.18 6.49 0.56
CA THR A 2 -12.99 5.21 1.26
C THR A 2 -13.06 5.43 2.77
N LEU A 3 -13.44 4.39 3.51
CA LEU A 3 -13.38 4.32 4.97
C LEU A 3 -12.89 2.92 5.36
N ALA A 4 -11.65 2.82 5.84
CA ALA A 4 -11.03 1.60 6.30
C ALA A 4 -11.48 1.25 7.74
N ALA A 5 -11.01 0.11 8.25
CA ALA A 5 -11.44 -0.44 9.54
C ALA A 5 -10.94 0.36 10.75
N ASP A 6 -9.83 1.09 10.59
CA ASP A 6 -9.26 2.00 11.58
C ASP A 6 -9.98 3.36 11.67
N GLY A 7 -10.92 3.62 10.76
CA GLY A 7 -11.69 4.86 10.69
C GLY A 7 -11.11 5.92 9.76
N ASP A 8 -9.95 5.67 9.16
CA ASP A 8 -9.29 6.57 8.20
C ASP A 8 -9.55 6.10 6.75
N PRO A 9 -9.30 6.94 5.73
CA PRO A 9 -9.30 6.47 4.34
C PRO A 9 -8.23 5.41 4.11
N ALA A 10 -8.54 4.40 3.28
CA ALA A 10 -7.58 3.34 2.95
C ALA A 10 -6.23 3.88 2.44
N ASP A 11 -5.14 3.40 3.03
CA ASP A 11 -3.78 3.82 2.71
C ASP A 11 -3.22 3.13 1.46
N ILE A 12 -2.33 3.84 0.75
CA ILE A 12 -1.73 3.38 -0.49
C ILE A 12 -0.28 3.83 -0.65
N LEU A 13 0.59 2.88 -1.03
CA LEU A 13 1.96 3.09 -1.46
C LEU A 13 2.00 3.12 -2.98
N VAL A 14 2.28 4.28 -3.56
CA VAL A 14 2.48 4.43 -5.00
C VAL A 14 3.97 4.38 -5.30
N LEU A 15 4.44 3.28 -5.88
CA LEU A 15 5.83 3.15 -6.32
C LEU A 15 6.03 4.03 -7.55
N ASN A 16 7.01 4.94 -7.48
CA ASN A 16 7.32 5.88 -8.55
C ASN A 16 8.84 6.12 -8.61
N GLU A 17 9.36 6.49 -9.79
CA GLU A 17 10.78 6.82 -9.94
C GLU A 17 11.13 8.12 -9.21
N TYR A 18 10.23 9.10 -9.29
CA TYR A 18 10.45 10.44 -8.75
C TYR A 18 9.48 10.71 -7.61
N PRO A 19 9.92 11.41 -6.55
CA PRO A 19 9.02 11.80 -5.48
C PRO A 19 7.93 12.73 -6.02
N LEU A 20 6.73 12.58 -5.48
CA LEU A 20 5.59 13.47 -5.78
C LEU A 20 5.49 14.55 -4.71
N GLN A 21 5.01 15.73 -5.10
CA GLN A 21 4.73 16.81 -4.15
C GLN A 21 3.58 16.41 -3.22
N ALA A 22 3.73 16.63 -1.91
CA ALA A 22 2.66 16.40 -0.94
C ALA A 22 1.42 17.24 -1.30
N GLY A 23 0.24 16.63 -1.28
CA GLY A 23 -1.04 17.24 -1.70
C GLY A 23 -1.35 17.13 -3.20
N SER A 24 -0.45 16.58 -4.02
CA SER A 24 -0.74 16.24 -5.42
C SER A 24 -1.60 14.97 -5.53
N VAL A 25 -2.23 14.77 -6.69
CA VAL A 25 -3.08 13.62 -6.98
C VAL A 25 -2.53 12.88 -8.19
N ILE A 26 -2.45 11.55 -8.10
CA ILE A 26 -1.93 10.69 -9.17
C ILE A 26 -2.89 9.52 -9.47
N PRO A 27 -3.33 9.36 -10.73
CA PRO A 27 -4.03 8.14 -11.14
C PRO A 27 -3.07 6.94 -11.11
N CYS A 28 -3.44 5.91 -10.34
CA CYS A 28 -2.65 4.71 -10.15
C CYS A 28 -3.51 3.44 -10.35
N ARG A 29 -2.84 2.29 -10.43
CA ARG A 29 -3.46 0.97 -10.51
C ARG A 29 -2.83 0.03 -9.47
N LEU A 30 -3.67 -0.78 -8.84
CA LEU A 30 -3.24 -1.74 -7.83
C LEU A 30 -2.38 -2.85 -8.44
N ILE A 31 -1.39 -3.28 -7.68
CA ILE A 31 -0.51 -4.42 -7.98
C ILE A 31 -0.44 -5.42 -6.82
N GLY A 32 -0.93 -5.04 -5.63
CA GLY A 32 -0.96 -5.89 -4.46
C GLY A 32 -1.34 -5.12 -3.20
N VAL A 33 -1.15 -5.75 -2.05
CA VAL A 33 -1.36 -5.15 -0.74
C VAL A 33 -0.37 -5.74 0.26
N LEU A 34 0.14 -4.91 1.17
CA LEU A 34 0.91 -5.34 2.33
C LEU A 34 -0.05 -5.46 3.50
N VAL A 35 -0.19 -6.67 4.03
CA VAL A 35 -0.99 -6.93 5.22
C VAL A 35 -0.07 -6.84 6.43
N MET A 36 -0.40 -5.97 7.37
CA MET A 36 0.29 -5.86 8.64
C MET A 36 -0.70 -5.64 9.78
N GLU A 37 -0.17 -5.66 10.99
CA GLU A 37 -0.90 -5.42 12.21
C GLU A 37 -0.07 -4.49 13.08
N ASP A 38 -0.72 -3.54 13.72
CA ASP A 38 -0.09 -2.60 14.64
C ASP A 38 -0.86 -2.52 15.98
N GLU A 39 -0.51 -1.57 16.83
CA GLU A 39 -1.16 -1.40 18.14
C GLU A 39 -2.68 -1.16 18.10
N ALA A 40 -3.22 -0.71 16.97
CA ALA A 40 -4.64 -0.41 16.78
C ALA A 40 -5.42 -1.54 16.07
N GLY A 41 -4.73 -2.50 15.44
CA GLY A 41 -5.35 -3.67 14.82
C GLY A 41 -4.76 -4.04 13.47
N MET A 42 -5.60 -4.58 12.57
CA MET A 42 -5.18 -4.82 11.19
C MET A 42 -4.99 -3.49 10.47
N ASP A 43 -3.89 -3.39 9.73
CA ASP A 43 -3.57 -2.23 8.91
C ASP A 43 -3.07 -2.73 7.55
N GLU A 44 -3.83 -2.45 6.49
CA GLU A 44 -3.48 -2.83 5.13
C GLU A 44 -2.99 -1.63 4.31
N LYS A 45 -1.79 -1.77 3.74
CA LYS A 45 -1.24 -0.76 2.83
C LYS A 45 -1.38 -1.26 1.39
N LEU A 46 -2.25 -0.65 0.61
CA LEU A 46 -2.39 -0.98 -0.82
C LEU A 46 -1.08 -0.68 -1.55
N LEU A 47 -0.68 -1.51 -2.51
CA LEU A 47 0.46 -1.24 -3.39
C LEU A 47 -0.04 -0.91 -4.78
N ALA A 48 0.47 0.18 -5.34
CA ALA A 48 0.12 0.64 -6.67
C ALA A 48 1.32 1.20 -7.44
N VAL A 49 1.12 1.30 -8.74
CA VAL A 49 2.00 2.02 -9.67
C VAL A 49 1.16 3.01 -10.48
N PRO A 50 1.75 4.07 -11.04
CA PRO A 50 1.05 4.98 -11.94
C PRO A 50 0.37 4.23 -13.09
N VAL A 51 -0.75 4.77 -13.59
CA VAL A 51 -1.34 4.26 -14.83
C VAL A 51 -0.40 4.51 -16.02
N THR A 52 -0.49 3.69 -17.06
CA THR A 52 0.33 3.77 -18.28
C THR A 52 0.39 5.17 -18.89
N LYS A 53 -0.73 5.90 -18.86
CA LYS A 53 -0.82 7.28 -19.39
C LYS A 53 0.08 8.27 -18.64
N ILE A 54 0.37 8.01 -17.36
CA ILE A 54 1.23 8.85 -16.52
C ILE A 54 2.68 8.40 -16.64
N ASP A 55 2.95 7.10 -16.54
CA ASP A 55 4.30 6.56 -16.65
C ASP A 55 4.31 5.13 -17.21
N PRO A 56 4.69 4.94 -18.49
CA PRO A 56 4.71 3.63 -19.13
C PRO A 56 5.85 2.73 -18.63
N ARG A 57 6.82 3.23 -17.85
CA ARG A 57 7.89 2.39 -17.29
C ARG A 57 7.34 1.27 -16.41
N PHE A 58 6.18 1.50 -15.80
CA PHE A 58 5.53 0.53 -14.93
C PHE A 58 4.65 -0.47 -15.70
N ASP A 59 4.55 -0.39 -17.03
CA ASP A 59 3.62 -1.24 -17.79
C ASP A 59 3.85 -2.73 -17.60
N ALA A 60 5.11 -3.17 -17.44
CA ALA A 60 5.43 -4.56 -17.20
C ALA A 60 5.06 -5.05 -15.79
N ILE A 61 4.86 -4.14 -14.83
CA ILE A 61 4.57 -4.48 -13.43
C ILE A 61 3.07 -4.69 -13.25
N LYS A 62 2.58 -5.92 -13.38
CA LYS A 62 1.15 -6.27 -13.23
C LYS A 62 0.82 -6.77 -11.82
N SER A 63 1.82 -7.24 -11.10
CA SER A 63 1.74 -7.76 -9.73
C SER A 63 2.90 -7.22 -8.90
N TYR A 64 2.73 -7.18 -7.57
CA TYR A 64 3.83 -6.90 -6.65
C TYR A 64 4.99 -7.89 -6.83
N LYS A 65 4.73 -9.09 -7.35
CA LYS A 65 5.74 -10.12 -7.66
C LYS A 65 6.63 -9.75 -8.85
N ASP A 66 6.22 -8.79 -9.67
CA ASP A 66 7.04 -8.28 -10.77
C ASP A 66 8.07 -7.25 -10.27
N LEU A 67 7.96 -6.81 -9.01
CA LEU A 67 8.96 -5.97 -8.37
C LEU A 67 10.18 -6.81 -7.97
N PRO A 68 11.39 -6.21 -7.99
CA PRO A 68 12.55 -6.85 -7.40
C PRO A 68 12.30 -7.23 -5.94
N GLU A 69 12.72 -8.42 -5.52
CA GLU A 69 12.57 -8.89 -4.14
C GLU A 69 13.20 -7.91 -3.14
N ALA A 70 14.34 -7.32 -3.48
CA ALA A 70 14.99 -6.29 -2.68
C ALA A 70 14.10 -5.05 -2.42
N THR A 71 13.20 -4.71 -3.35
CA THR A 71 12.22 -3.63 -3.16
C THR A 71 11.16 -4.04 -2.14
N LEU A 72 10.62 -5.25 -2.25
CA LEU A 72 9.65 -5.78 -1.28
C LEU A 72 10.25 -5.87 0.13
N ASN A 73 11.50 -6.35 0.24
CA ASN A 73 12.22 -6.43 1.50
C ASN A 73 12.48 -5.06 2.13
N LYS A 74 12.81 -4.05 1.31
CA LYS A 74 12.94 -2.66 1.79
C LYS A 74 11.63 -2.11 2.34
N ILE A 75 10.51 -2.31 1.65
CA ILE A 75 9.18 -1.89 2.11
C ILE A 75 8.83 -2.59 3.43
N LYS A 76 8.99 -3.91 3.49
CA LYS A 76 8.73 -4.71 4.70
C LYS A 76 9.57 -4.21 5.88
N ASN A 77 10.88 -4.08 5.69
CA ASN A 77 11.78 -3.64 6.76
C ASN A 77 11.45 -2.23 7.26
N PHE A 78 11.07 -1.31 6.36
CA PHE A 78 10.62 0.03 6.76
C PHE A 78 9.43 -0.06 7.73
N PHE A 79 8.36 -0.76 7.36
CA PHE A 79 7.18 -0.88 8.22
C PHE A 79 7.44 -1.65 9.52
N GLU A 80 8.29 -2.68 9.49
CA GLU A 80 8.67 -3.42 10.71
C GLU A 80 9.48 -2.58 11.71
N THR A 81 10.13 -1.50 11.27
CA THR A 81 11.11 -0.78 12.11
C THR A 81 10.78 0.68 12.36
N TYR A 82 9.96 1.35 11.54
CA TYR A 82 9.79 2.81 11.65
C TYR A 82 9.21 3.29 12.98
N LYS A 83 8.40 2.45 13.65
CA LYS A 83 7.79 2.73 14.96
C LYS A 83 8.64 2.27 16.16
N ILE A 84 9.83 1.67 15.98
CA ILE A 84 10.58 1.01 17.07
C ILE A 84 10.98 1.96 18.23
N LEU A 85 11.12 3.26 17.95
CA LEU A 85 11.46 4.27 18.95
C LEU A 85 10.23 5.01 19.52
N GLU A 86 9.03 4.70 19.02
CA GLU A 86 7.79 5.31 19.50
C GLU A 86 7.25 4.53 20.71
N PRO A 87 7.09 5.16 21.89
CA PRO A 87 6.60 4.47 23.06
C PRO A 87 5.21 3.86 22.83
N ASN A 88 5.04 2.59 23.20
CA ASN A 88 3.80 1.82 23.09
C ASN A 88 3.30 1.56 21.65
N LYS A 89 4.12 1.79 20.63
CA LYS A 89 3.79 1.44 19.24
C LYS A 89 4.61 0.27 18.73
N TRP A 90 4.03 -0.50 17.83
CA TRP A 90 4.69 -1.65 17.22
C TRP A 90 4.05 -1.97 15.87
N VAL A 91 4.76 -2.68 15.01
CA VAL A 91 4.22 -3.19 13.76
C VAL A 91 4.71 -4.61 13.53
N LYS A 92 3.82 -5.46 13.04
CA LYS A 92 4.12 -6.81 12.60
C LYS A 92 3.66 -6.97 11.16
N VAL A 93 4.62 -6.98 10.23
CA VAL A 93 4.33 -7.27 8.83
C VAL A 93 4.03 -8.77 8.66
N LYS A 94 2.92 -9.09 8.00
CA LYS A 94 2.51 -10.47 7.74
C LYS A 94 2.99 -10.92 6.37
N GLU A 95 2.33 -10.45 5.32
CA GLU A 95 2.55 -10.92 3.96
C GLU A 95 2.13 -9.87 2.92
N PHE A 96 2.63 -10.05 1.70
CA PHE A 96 2.09 -9.39 0.53
C PHE A 96 1.03 -10.29 -0.11
N LYS A 97 -0.11 -9.70 -0.49
CA LYS A 97 -1.15 -10.37 -1.28
C LYS A 97 -1.31 -9.71 -2.65
N ASP A 98 -1.97 -10.44 -3.55
CA ASP A 98 -2.12 -10.03 -4.95
C ASP A 98 -3.09 -8.86 -5.13
N ALA A 99 -3.20 -8.40 -6.39
CA ALA A 99 -4.05 -7.28 -6.76
C ALA A 99 -5.56 -7.56 -6.55
N ASN A 100 -5.99 -8.83 -6.52
CA ASN A 100 -7.39 -9.18 -6.27
C ASN A 100 -7.72 -8.97 -4.80
N ALA A 101 -6.88 -9.45 -3.89
CA ALA A 101 -7.02 -9.19 -2.46
C ALA A 101 -6.99 -7.68 -2.15
N ALA A 102 -6.10 -6.94 -2.81
CA ALA A 102 -6.03 -5.48 -2.71
C ALA A 102 -7.34 -4.81 -3.16
N LYS A 103 -7.94 -5.31 -4.25
CA LYS A 103 -9.21 -4.80 -4.76
C LYS A 103 -10.37 -5.10 -3.81
N GLU A 104 -10.43 -6.29 -3.22
CA GLU A 104 -11.47 -6.63 -2.23
C GLU A 104 -11.43 -5.69 -1.02
N ILE A 105 -10.23 -5.37 -0.52
CA ILE A 105 -10.03 -4.40 0.56
C ILE A 105 -10.51 -3.00 0.14
N LEU A 106 -10.10 -2.55 -1.05
CA LEU A 106 -10.52 -1.26 -1.58
C LEU A 106 -12.05 -1.18 -1.76
N ASP A 107 -12.67 -2.20 -2.34
CA ASP A 107 -14.11 -2.26 -2.57
C ASP A 107 -14.89 -2.25 -1.25
N ALA A 108 -14.39 -2.96 -0.23
CA ALA A 108 -14.95 -2.91 1.14
C ALA A 108 -14.85 -1.51 1.74
N ALA A 109 -13.70 -0.85 1.64
CA ALA A 109 -13.52 0.50 2.16
C ALA A 109 -14.38 1.53 1.41
N ILE A 110 -14.56 1.38 0.09
CA ILE A 110 -15.49 2.20 -0.69
C ILE A 110 -16.93 2.00 -0.21
N LYS A 111 -17.32 0.75 0.08
CA LYS A 111 -18.66 0.43 0.57
C LYS A 111 -18.91 1.02 1.96
N ASN A 112 -17.93 0.96 2.87
CA ASN A 112 -18.06 1.49 4.23
C ASN A 112 -18.22 3.01 4.27
N TYR A 113 -17.68 3.73 3.28
CA TYR A 113 -17.83 5.18 3.18
C TYR A 113 -19.23 5.60 2.68
N LYS A 114 -19.93 4.72 1.96
CA LYS A 114 -21.26 4.99 1.39
C LYS A 114 -22.37 4.77 2.40
#